data_AF-A0A315B310-F1
#
_entry.id   AF-A0A315B310-F1
#
_cell.length_a   1.000
_cell.length_b   1.000
_cell.length_c   1.000
_cell.angle_alpha   90.00
_cell.angle_beta   90.00
_cell.angle_gamma   90.00
#
_symmetry.space_group_name_H-M   'P 1'
#
loop_
_entity.id
_entity.type
_entity.pdbx_description
1 polymer ?
#
loop_
_entity_poly.entity_id
_entity_poly.type
_entity_poly.pdbx_seq_one_letter_code
_entity_poly.pdbx_strand_id
1 'polypeptide(L)'
;MRQAIRREGLAVQREDEAFSEDIYEASNLMPGLLQLKFSYARDGQKLARVEYVFTTFSDNAHVGELMTRIESRFGRPQRVTGREESGPYHAVWRLPDQMEVFVGREWPQKTTYLKFFNVSVLGSASADSERESLQPKMGKAQNIHALPLWVAR
;
A
#
# COMPACT_ATOMS: atom_id res chain seq x y z
N MET A 1 -8.56 19.21 -0.76
CA MET A 1 -7.53 18.23 -1.16
C MET A 1 -7.23 18.28 -2.66
N ARG A 2 -8.18 17.94 -3.54
CA ARG A 2 -7.98 17.97 -5.02
C ARG A 2 -7.38 19.28 -5.55
N GLN A 3 -7.84 20.43 -5.06
CA GLN A 3 -7.24 21.73 -5.42
C GLN A 3 -5.76 21.87 -5.02
N ALA A 4 -5.34 21.27 -3.91
CA ALA A 4 -3.93 21.27 -3.50
C ALA A 4 -3.11 20.33 -4.40
N ILE A 5 -3.63 19.13 -4.72
CA ILE A 5 -2.97 18.17 -5.62
C ILE A 5 -2.76 18.78 -7.01
N ARG A 6 -3.76 19.49 -7.56
CA ARG A 6 -3.64 20.16 -8.86
C ARG A 6 -2.59 21.27 -8.89
N ARG A 7 -2.30 21.91 -7.75
CA ARG A 7 -1.22 22.92 -7.66
C ARG A 7 0.17 22.30 -7.77
N GLU A 8 0.32 21.03 -7.44
CA GLU A 8 1.55 20.26 -7.64
C GLU A 8 1.77 19.86 -9.12
N GLY A 9 0.85 20.24 -10.02
CA GLY A 9 0.98 20.00 -11.46
C GLY A 9 0.78 18.54 -11.88
N LEU A 10 0.11 17.75 -11.04
CA LEU A 10 -0.15 16.33 -11.34
C LEU A 10 -1.25 16.17 -12.39
N ALA A 11 -0.99 15.35 -13.40
CA ALA A 11 -1.96 15.06 -14.43
C ALA A 11 -3.04 14.11 -13.90
N VAL A 12 -4.30 14.50 -14.07
CA VAL A 12 -5.45 13.73 -13.59
C VAL A 12 -5.70 12.55 -14.51
N GLN A 13 -5.59 11.33 -13.96
CA GLN A 13 -6.03 10.12 -14.65
C GLN A 13 -7.47 9.77 -14.30
N ARG A 14 -7.86 9.98 -13.03
CA ARG A 14 -9.23 9.85 -12.56
C ARG A 14 -9.48 10.73 -11.33
N GLU A 15 -10.47 11.61 -11.42
CA GLU A 15 -11.08 12.29 -10.29
C GLU A 15 -12.60 12.23 -10.51
N ASP A 16 -13.29 11.33 -9.82
CA ASP A 16 -14.72 11.10 -10.01
C ASP A 16 -15.38 10.88 -8.65
N GLU A 17 -16.51 11.55 -8.41
CA GLU A 17 -17.27 11.47 -7.15
C GLU A 17 -17.97 10.12 -6.96
N ALA A 18 -18.17 9.35 -8.03
CA ALA A 18 -18.67 7.97 -7.96
C ALA A 18 -17.64 7.01 -7.33
N PHE A 19 -16.37 7.41 -7.23
CA PHE A 19 -15.29 6.59 -6.69
C PHE A 19 -14.73 7.22 -5.41
N SER A 20 -14.33 6.36 -4.47
CA SER A 20 -13.64 6.78 -3.25
C SER A 20 -12.13 6.98 -3.46
N GLU A 21 -11.65 6.89 -4.70
CA GLU A 21 -10.23 6.94 -5.05
C GLU A 21 -9.98 7.79 -6.30
N ASP A 22 -9.17 8.84 -6.12
CA ASP A 22 -8.59 9.61 -7.21
C ASP A 22 -7.23 9.02 -7.63
N ILE A 23 -6.93 9.03 -8.93
CA ILE A 23 -5.67 8.56 -9.51
C ILE A 23 -5.04 9.67 -10.34
N TYR A 24 -3.73 9.86 -10.16
CA TYR A 24 -2.93 10.85 -10.85
C TYR A 24 -1.68 10.19 -11.43
N GLU A 25 -1.25 10.65 -12.61
CA GLU A 25 0.06 10.31 -13.14
C GLU A 25 1.13 11.10 -12.38
N ALA A 26 2.24 10.43 -12.03
CA ALA A 26 3.28 10.99 -11.17
C ALA A 26 4.69 10.65 -11.65
N SER A 27 4.85 10.32 -12.94
CA SER A 27 6.14 9.99 -13.58
C SER A 27 7.17 11.11 -13.53
N ASN A 28 6.72 12.35 -13.35
CA ASN A 28 7.56 13.53 -13.20
C ASN A 28 8.02 13.80 -11.75
N LEU A 29 7.46 13.14 -10.74
CA LEU A 29 7.76 13.44 -9.33
C LEU A 29 8.98 12.68 -8.79
N MET A 30 9.16 11.43 -9.21
CA MET A 30 10.25 10.59 -8.74
C MET A 30 10.58 9.51 -9.77
N PRO A 31 11.87 9.14 -9.95
CA PRO A 31 12.23 8.06 -10.86
C PRO A 31 11.46 6.78 -10.54
N GLY A 32 10.79 6.24 -11.56
CA GLY A 32 10.02 5.01 -11.46
C GLY A 32 8.64 5.14 -10.82
N LEU A 33 8.23 6.30 -10.30
CA LEU A 33 6.86 6.47 -9.82
C LEU A 33 5.93 6.57 -11.03
N LEU A 34 4.87 5.75 -11.09
CA LEU A 34 3.90 5.81 -12.18
C LEU A 34 2.65 6.59 -11.77
N GLN A 35 2.11 6.23 -10.59
CA GLN A 35 0.82 6.74 -10.16
C GLN A 35 0.86 7.15 -8.69
N LEU A 36 0.06 8.17 -8.38
CA LEU A 36 -0.40 8.47 -7.05
C LEU A 36 -1.89 8.20 -6.95
N LYS A 37 -2.29 7.47 -5.92
CA LYS A 37 -3.69 7.18 -5.63
C LYS A 37 -4.05 7.77 -4.27
N PHE A 38 -5.14 8.49 -4.22
CA PHE A 38 -5.66 9.11 -3.00
C PHE A 38 -7.02 8.51 -2.71
N SER A 39 -7.12 7.74 -1.63
CA SER A 39 -8.37 7.12 -1.19
C SER A 39 -8.94 7.87 0.00
N TYR A 40 -10.26 8.08 0.02
CA TYR A 40 -10.97 8.87 1.02
C TYR A 40 -11.95 8.00 1.82
N ALA A 41 -12.18 8.38 3.08
CA ALA A 41 -13.25 7.77 3.87
C ALA A 41 -14.63 8.16 3.32
N ARG A 42 -15.59 7.23 3.41
CA ARG A 42 -16.97 7.44 2.97
C ARG A 42 -17.65 8.61 3.71
N ASP A 43 -17.43 8.71 5.01
CA ASP A 43 -17.95 9.80 5.84
C ASP A 43 -16.95 10.95 5.92
N GLY A 44 -17.15 11.94 5.04
CA GLY A 44 -16.54 13.27 5.18
C GLY A 44 -15.29 13.54 4.34
N GLN A 45 -15.03 12.76 3.27
CA GLN A 45 -13.94 12.99 2.30
C GLN A 45 -12.55 13.19 2.95
N LYS A 46 -12.34 12.67 4.16
CA LYS A 46 -11.05 12.70 4.83
C LYS A 46 -10.10 11.75 4.11
N LEU A 47 -8.87 12.20 3.89
CA LEU A 47 -7.84 11.39 3.26
C LEU A 47 -7.52 10.19 4.16
N ALA A 48 -7.82 9.00 3.66
CA ALA A 48 -7.63 7.75 4.38
C ALA A 48 -6.31 7.08 3.98
N ARG A 49 -5.97 7.12 2.69
CA ARG A 49 -4.80 6.45 2.13
C ARG A 49 -4.16 7.25 1.01
N VAL A 50 -2.84 7.25 0.97
CA VAL A 50 -2.06 7.66 -0.20
C VAL A 50 -1.21 6.48 -0.64
N GLU A 51 -1.30 6.11 -1.90
CA GLU A 51 -0.54 5.00 -2.48
C GLU A 51 0.29 5.50 -3.67
N TYR A 52 1.59 5.22 -3.60
CA TYR A 52 2.59 5.46 -4.61
C TYR A 52 2.83 4.13 -5.31
N VAL A 53 2.53 4.08 -6.61
CA VAL A 53 2.72 2.87 -7.43
C VAL A 53 3.93 3.08 -8.33
N PHE A 54 4.94 2.25 -8.15
CA PHE A 54 6.16 2.31 -8.94
C PHE A 54 6.11 1.36 -10.14
N THR A 55 6.92 1.64 -11.16
CA THR A 55 7.12 0.74 -12.29
C THR A 55 7.53 -0.63 -11.79
N THR A 56 7.09 -1.67 -12.49
CA THR A 56 7.71 -2.99 -12.37
C THR A 56 9.16 -2.87 -12.81
N PHE A 57 10.09 -2.98 -11.87
CA PHE A 57 11.52 -3.07 -12.18
C PHE A 57 11.89 -4.52 -12.49
N SER A 58 12.75 -4.70 -13.48
CA SER A 58 13.35 -6.02 -13.78
C SER A 58 14.29 -6.44 -12.65
N ASP A 59 14.99 -5.48 -12.03
CA ASP A 59 15.81 -5.67 -10.84
C ASP A 59 15.02 -5.48 -9.53
N ASN A 60 15.52 -6.12 -8.48
CA ASN A 60 14.91 -6.07 -7.15
C ASN A 60 15.43 -4.87 -6.32
N ALA A 61 16.28 -4.01 -6.90
CA ALA A 61 17.04 -3.00 -6.17
C ALA A 61 16.16 -1.81 -5.71
N HIS A 62 15.11 -1.51 -6.47
CA HIS A 62 14.26 -0.35 -6.20
C HIS A 62 13.59 -0.37 -4.82
N VAL A 63 13.17 -1.54 -4.33
CA VAL A 63 12.56 -1.63 -2.99
C VAL A 63 13.58 -1.30 -1.90
N GLY A 64 14.84 -1.70 -2.06
CA GLY A 64 15.92 -1.40 -1.11
C GLY A 64 16.28 0.09 -1.05
N GLU A 65 16.26 0.78 -2.20
CA GLU A 65 16.43 2.24 -2.24
C GLU A 65 15.29 2.97 -1.51
N LEU A 66 14.05 2.53 -1.76
CA LEU A 66 12.87 3.07 -1.10
C LEU A 66 12.92 2.81 0.41
N MET A 67 13.27 1.59 0.82
CA MET A 67 13.50 1.22 2.22
C MET A 67 14.50 2.17 2.88
N THR A 68 15.68 2.35 2.27
CA THR A 68 16.73 3.22 2.81
C THR A 68 16.24 4.66 3.00
N ARG A 69 15.49 5.19 2.04
CA ARG A 69 14.89 6.55 2.13
C ARG A 69 13.88 6.64 3.26
N ILE A 70 12.95 5.69 3.37
CA ILE A 70 11.92 5.68 4.42
C ILE A 70 12.58 5.49 5.79
N GLU A 71 13.58 4.63 5.92
CA GLU A 71 14.32 4.40 7.16
C GLU A 71 15.07 5.65 7.62
N SER A 72 15.71 6.37 6.70
CA SER A 72 16.37 7.65 7.03
C SER A 72 15.42 8.71 7.59
N ARG A 73 14.12 8.63 7.24
CA ARG A 73 13.09 9.59 7.65
C ARG A 73 12.36 9.18 8.92
N PHE A 74 12.03 7.89 9.07
CA PHE A 74 11.15 7.39 10.12
C PHE A 74 11.82 6.39 11.07
N GLY A 75 13.12 6.12 10.88
CA GLY A 75 13.84 5.07 11.60
C GLY A 75 13.53 3.68 11.07
N ARG A 76 13.94 2.64 11.81
CA ARG A 76 13.73 1.25 11.37
C ARG A 76 12.24 0.85 11.40
N PRO A 77 11.78 -0.01 10.47
CA PRO A 77 10.42 -0.53 10.49
C PRO A 77 10.17 -1.37 11.76
N GLN A 78 8.95 -1.35 12.28
CA GLN A 78 8.57 -2.23 13.38
C GLN A 78 8.41 -3.68 12.93
N ARG A 79 8.12 -3.91 11.64
CA ARG A 79 7.97 -5.25 11.09
C ARG A 79 8.47 -5.30 9.66
N VAL A 80 9.25 -6.35 9.35
CA VAL A 80 9.68 -6.71 8.00
C VAL A 80 9.32 -8.18 7.78
N THR A 81 8.76 -8.49 6.62
CA THR A 81 8.39 -9.84 6.20
C THR A 81 8.88 -10.09 4.78
N GLY A 82 9.50 -11.25 4.55
CA GLY A 82 10.02 -11.63 3.24
C GLY A 82 11.50 -11.29 3.05
N ARG A 83 11.99 -11.37 1.81
CA ARG A 83 13.38 -11.06 1.46
C ARG A 83 13.43 -10.05 0.33
N GLU A 84 14.27 -9.04 0.46
CA GLU A 84 14.42 -8.01 -0.57
C GLU A 84 14.92 -8.63 -1.88
N GLU A 85 15.83 -9.59 -1.82
CA GLU A 85 16.38 -10.25 -2.99
C GLU A 85 15.42 -11.25 -3.67
N SER A 86 14.33 -11.69 -3.02
CA SER A 86 13.47 -12.74 -3.59
C SER A 86 12.03 -12.76 -3.05
N GLY A 87 11.06 -12.94 -3.95
CA GLY A 87 9.67 -13.16 -3.58
C GLY A 87 8.96 -11.89 -3.09
N PRO A 88 7.80 -12.03 -2.42
CA PRO A 88 7.10 -10.89 -1.81
C PRO A 88 7.91 -10.33 -0.63
N TYR A 89 7.91 -9.01 -0.50
CA TYR A 89 8.64 -8.31 0.56
C TYR A 89 7.82 -7.15 1.07
N HIS A 90 7.70 -7.00 2.38
CA HIS A 90 6.93 -5.94 3.02
C HIS A 90 7.60 -5.42 4.29
N ALA A 91 7.58 -4.10 4.48
CA ALA A 91 8.02 -3.42 5.69
C ALA A 91 6.96 -2.42 6.17
N VAL A 92 6.80 -2.31 7.49
CA VAL A 92 5.75 -1.50 8.11
C VAL A 92 6.34 -0.56 9.15
N TRP A 93 5.95 0.71 9.07
CA TRP A 93 6.14 1.73 10.08
C TRP A 93 4.82 2.10 10.74
N ARG A 94 4.80 2.18 12.06
CA ARG A 94 3.74 2.79 12.86
C ARG A 94 4.24 4.09 13.45
N LEU A 95 3.62 5.19 13.07
CA LEU A 95 3.98 6.53 13.52
C LEU A 95 3.08 6.95 14.70
N PRO A 96 3.53 7.85 15.59
CA PRO A 96 2.79 8.24 16.79
C PRO A 96 1.42 8.89 16.53
N ASP A 97 1.22 9.49 15.36
CA ASP A 97 0.04 10.25 14.93
C ASP A 97 -1.06 9.37 14.29
N GLN A 98 -1.08 8.07 14.58
CA GLN A 98 -1.99 7.10 13.95
C GLN A 98 -1.78 6.98 12.43
N MET A 99 -0.61 7.38 11.92
CA MET A 99 -0.20 7.09 10.56
C MET A 99 0.57 5.78 10.50
N GLU A 100 0.37 5.04 9.43
CA GLU A 100 1.21 3.90 9.10
C GLU A 100 1.82 4.05 7.72
N VAL A 101 3.07 3.63 7.59
CA VAL A 101 3.78 3.54 6.32
C VAL A 101 3.96 2.08 5.99
N PHE A 102 3.70 1.71 4.74
CA PHE A 102 3.92 0.39 4.22
C PHE A 102 4.77 0.50 2.96
N VAL A 103 5.89 -0.22 2.93
CA VAL A 103 6.68 -0.42 1.72
C VAL A 103 6.51 -1.87 1.32
N GLY A 104 6.22 -2.11 0.05
CA GLY A 104 5.94 -3.46 -0.41
C GLY A 104 6.27 -3.75 -1.84
N ARG A 105 6.65 -4.99 -2.12
CA ARG A 105 6.82 -5.52 -3.46
C ARG A 105 5.95 -6.75 -3.67
N GLU A 106 5.10 -6.68 -4.68
CA GLU A 106 4.30 -7.80 -5.15
C GLU A 106 5.14 -8.81 -5.95
N TRP A 107 4.69 -10.06 -5.98
CA TRP A 107 5.30 -11.13 -6.76
C TRP A 107 4.21 -11.89 -7.51
N PRO A 108 4.38 -12.24 -8.81
CA PRO A 108 5.61 -12.13 -9.61
C PRO A 108 5.76 -10.81 -10.38
N GLN A 109 4.78 -9.90 -10.32
CA GLN A 109 4.80 -8.65 -11.09
C GLN A 109 5.85 -7.64 -10.63
N LYS A 110 6.54 -7.86 -9.49
CA LYS A 110 7.59 -7.00 -8.91
C LYS A 110 7.21 -5.53 -8.76
N THR A 111 5.93 -5.20 -8.82
CA THR A 111 5.43 -3.84 -8.59
C THR A 111 5.72 -3.47 -7.15
N THR A 112 6.35 -2.31 -6.97
CA THR A 112 6.65 -1.77 -5.64
C THR A 112 5.61 -0.71 -5.29
N TYR A 113 5.20 -0.68 -4.03
CA TYR A 113 4.22 0.23 -3.48
C TYR A 113 4.77 0.88 -2.23
N LEU A 114 4.55 2.18 -2.10
CA LEU A 114 4.64 2.90 -0.84
C LEU A 114 3.24 3.38 -0.48
N LYS A 115 2.74 3.00 0.68
CA LYS A 115 1.40 3.39 1.14
C LYS A 115 1.49 4.09 2.48
N PHE A 116 0.75 5.18 2.60
CA PHE A 116 0.51 5.88 3.85
C PHE A 116 -0.95 5.69 4.23
N PHE A 117 -1.21 5.21 5.44
CA PHE A 117 -2.55 5.01 5.97
C PHE A 117 -2.77 5.96 7.14
N ASN A 118 -3.93 6.61 7.17
CA ASN A 118 -4.44 7.25 8.37
C ASN A 118 -5.37 6.27 9.09
N VAL A 119 -4.84 5.57 10.10
CA VAL A 119 -5.57 4.52 10.82
C VAL A 119 -6.78 5.09 11.56
N SER A 120 -6.71 6.33 12.02
CA SER A 120 -7.84 7.00 12.69
C SER A 120 -9.02 7.27 11.74
N VAL A 121 -8.75 7.40 10.44
CA VAL A 121 -9.76 7.67 9.40
C VAL A 121 -10.29 6.37 8.78
N LEU A 122 -9.41 5.39 8.52
CA LEU A 122 -9.81 4.08 7.99
C LEU A 122 -10.57 3.22 9.02
N GLY A 123 -10.29 3.43 10.30
CA GLY A 123 -10.62 2.49 11.36
C GLY A 123 -9.64 1.33 11.39
N SER A 124 -9.35 0.81 12.58
CA SER A 124 -8.37 -0.26 12.80
C SER A 124 -8.70 -1.54 12.00
N ALA A 125 -9.96 -1.95 11.95
CA ALA A 125 -10.40 -3.16 11.24
C ALA A 125 -10.20 -3.08 9.71
N SER A 126 -10.43 -1.91 9.11
CA SER A 126 -10.19 -1.69 7.67
C SER A 126 -8.70 -1.63 7.38
N ALA A 127 -7.92 -0.99 8.25
CA ALA A 127 -6.46 -0.98 8.14
C ALA A 127 -5.88 -2.40 8.28
N ASP A 128 -6.43 -3.24 9.17
CA ASP A 128 -6.05 -4.64 9.31
C ASP A 128 -6.40 -5.48 8.08
N SER A 129 -7.58 -5.28 7.50
CA SER A 129 -8.01 -5.98 6.27
C SER A 129 -7.14 -5.62 5.07
N GLU A 130 -6.74 -4.35 4.96
CA GLU A 130 -5.77 -3.88 3.96
C GLU A 130 -4.38 -4.48 4.20
N ARG A 131 -3.92 -4.58 5.47
CA ARG A 131 -2.67 -5.28 5.79
C ARG A 131 -2.71 -6.76 5.43
N GLU A 132 -3.88 -7.40 5.55
CA GLU A 132 -4.06 -8.81 5.19
C GLU A 132 -4.11 -9.02 3.67
N SER A 133 -4.77 -8.12 2.93
CA SER A 133 -4.78 -8.17 1.46
C SER A 133 -3.40 -7.94 0.84
N LEU A 134 -2.55 -7.17 1.53
CA LEU A 134 -1.16 -6.90 1.14
C LEU A 134 -0.16 -7.95 1.62
N GLN A 135 -0.52 -8.78 2.61
CA GLN A 135 0.29 -9.95 2.91
C GLN A 135 0.17 -10.94 1.75
N PRO A 136 1.27 -11.55 1.27
CA PRO A 136 1.12 -12.67 0.36
C PRO A 136 0.25 -13.69 1.10
N LYS A 137 -0.84 -14.11 0.47
CA LYS A 137 -1.46 -15.38 0.85
C LYS A 137 -0.36 -16.41 0.68
N MET A 138 0.43 -16.66 1.73
CA MET A 138 1.12 -17.94 1.88
C MET A 138 -0.01 -18.91 1.63
N GLY A 139 0.07 -19.64 0.51
CA GLY A 139 -0.98 -20.54 0.09
C GLY A 139 -1.39 -21.27 1.35
N LYS A 140 -2.63 -21.05 1.81
CA LYS A 140 -3.18 -21.87 2.87
C LYS A 140 -2.95 -23.26 2.32
N ALA A 141 -1.98 -23.99 2.88
CA ALA A 141 -1.97 -25.42 2.76
C ALA A 141 -3.40 -25.78 3.11
N GLN A 142 -4.16 -26.22 2.11
CA GLN A 142 -5.56 -26.52 2.27
C GLN A 142 -5.59 -27.48 3.44
N ASN A 143 -6.01 -26.99 4.60
CA ASN A 143 -6.14 -27.84 5.75
C ASN A 143 -7.39 -28.65 5.43
N ILE A 144 -7.18 -29.84 4.85
CA ILE A 144 -8.23 -30.74 4.39
C ILE A 144 -9.15 -31.16 5.57
N HIS A 145 -8.78 -30.80 6.81
CA HIS A 145 -9.57 -30.99 8.01
C HIS A 145 -10.47 -29.81 8.42
N ALA A 146 -10.46 -28.68 7.69
CA ALA A 146 -11.33 -27.53 7.99
C ALA A 146 -12.65 -27.54 7.19
N LEU A 147 -13.26 -28.73 7.00
CA LEU A 147 -14.63 -28.82 6.51
C LEU A 147 -15.61 -28.72 7.69
N PRO A 148 -16.69 -27.93 7.58
CA PRO A 148 -17.68 -27.80 8.64
C PRO A 148 -18.40 -29.14 8.88
N LEU A 149 -18.37 -29.57 10.14
CA LEU A 149 -19.09 -30.72 10.70
C LEU A 149 -20.62 -30.53 10.70
N TRP A 150 -21.26 -30.12 9.61
CA TRP A 150 -22.73 -30.06 9.56
C TRP A 150 -23.27 -30.33 8.15
N VAL A 151 -23.35 -31.60 7.78
CA VAL A 151 -24.41 -32.10 6.90
C VAL A 151 -24.93 -33.38 7.55
N ALA A 152 -26.18 -33.32 8.01
CA ALA A 152 -26.90 -34.49 8.50
C ALA A 152 -27.15 -35.48 7.34
N ARG A 153 -27.13 -36.77 7.70
CA ARG A 153 -27.13 -37.96 6.83
C ARG A 153 -28.12 -37.94 5.67
#